data_AF-A0A8C4NGL9-F1
#
_entry.id   AF-A0A8C4NGL9-F1
#
_cell.length_a   1.000
_cell.length_b   1.000
_cell.length_c   1.000
_cell.angle_alpha   90.00
_cell.angle_beta   90.00
_cell.angle_gamma   90.00
#
_symmetry.space_group_name_H-M   'P 1'
#
loop_
_entity.id
_entity.type
_entity.pdbx_description
1 polymer ?
#
loop_
_entity_poly.entity_id
_entity_poly.type
_entity_poly.pdbx_seq_one_letter_code
_entity_poly.pdbx_strand_id
1 'polypeptide(L)'
;MGGARRVPVPLSCAYYNECPIPLRIASITEMDSRTTGGLDDDHPFRKGCDPFYNTRRGKLQNQRMKLNHKIGKAARMQAGAHNLFRATTNSKVRDAVELELSYTRANLLVLQDELAVVNGSVQVYQDSGSAAMALPLIPLGLKETVDVDFGAVIGDFLEEHYGENRLKYSEEIDEFIKLRLAVRTPKRCEAGLDLLREYYTELLTIKDRFMPPYYRPKILFIWYDSLSGLPCYGNSLEFEQASILFNTAAIYTQLGSCQDRSTPEGLNSASQAFCHAAGILSVIAEQMPQGETPDLTQEMLRLLATLLICQAEEVTLEKHLMHERSQDFNFCITMARKATQVMESYSHLMTLAEPDKVLPLSWKILLQIKKVHFQAVAYFYMGLALLDHRYGAEESNCAVKQEQVLLAAYTSLPDRLSFSRRVHRDDERTHFGMSYLDSALAAHNEALGLLGTCHELSASVSLKTVLRVALNRTLCLHEKASPDDDYYDVPIILSILPCWHQ
;
A
#
# COMPACT_ATOMS: atom_id res chain seq x y z
N MET A 1 51.24 3.26 -7.94
CA MET A 1 50.28 2.99 -9.03
C MET A 1 49.42 1.80 -8.61
N GLY A 2 48.26 2.05 -8.00
CA GLY A 2 47.32 1.01 -7.58
C GLY A 2 45.95 1.35 -8.15
N GLY A 3 45.57 0.68 -9.25
CA GLY A 3 44.28 0.85 -9.90
C GLY A 3 43.21 0.04 -9.17
N ALA A 4 42.32 0.72 -8.46
CA ALA A 4 41.12 0.12 -7.90
C ALA A 4 40.08 -0.09 -9.02
N ARG A 5 39.68 -1.35 -9.23
CA ARG A 5 38.57 -1.74 -10.11
C ARG A 5 37.28 -1.13 -9.55
N ARG A 6 36.60 -0.30 -10.36
CA ARG A 6 35.23 0.15 -10.08
C ARG A 6 34.28 -1.05 -10.19
N VAL A 7 33.61 -1.37 -9.10
CA VAL A 7 32.44 -2.26 -9.09
C VAL A 7 31.25 -1.46 -9.64
N PRO A 8 30.46 -1.98 -10.59
CA PRO A 8 29.30 -1.27 -11.11
C PRO A 8 28.19 -1.22 -10.05
N VAL A 9 27.71 0.00 -9.78
CA VAL A 9 26.56 0.30 -8.92
C VAL A 9 25.28 -0.09 -9.70
N PRO A 10 24.31 -0.82 -9.11
CA PRO A 10 23.06 -1.13 -9.78
C PRO A 10 22.19 0.14 -9.94
N LEU A 11 21.61 0.28 -11.14
CA LEU A 11 20.79 1.38 -11.65
C LEU A 11 19.44 1.56 -10.90
N SER A 12 19.44 1.85 -9.60
CA SER A 12 18.21 2.05 -8.81
C SER A 12 17.85 3.51 -8.49
N CYS A 13 18.59 4.50 -9.01
CA CYS A 13 18.42 5.90 -8.59
C CYS A 13 17.85 6.86 -9.66
N ALA A 14 17.44 6.37 -10.83
CA ALA A 14 16.81 7.20 -11.87
C ALA A 14 15.27 7.26 -11.78
N TYR A 15 14.65 6.43 -10.93
CA TYR A 15 13.20 6.20 -10.90
C TYR A 15 12.35 7.23 -10.14
N TYR A 16 12.95 8.26 -9.53
CA TYR A 16 12.20 9.30 -8.80
C TYR A 16 11.75 10.49 -9.68
N ASN A 17 12.21 10.59 -10.93
CA ASN A 17 11.99 11.78 -11.76
C ASN A 17 10.91 11.65 -12.85
N GLU A 18 10.29 10.47 -13.03
CA GLU A 18 9.30 10.23 -14.10
C GLU A 18 7.89 9.91 -13.59
N CYS A 19 7.62 10.16 -12.30
CA CYS A 19 6.25 10.38 -11.86
C CYS A 19 5.82 11.77 -12.40
N PRO A 20 4.69 11.95 -13.10
CA PRO A 20 4.26 13.25 -13.64
C PRO A 20 3.92 14.30 -12.55
N ILE A 21 4.25 14.03 -11.29
CA ILE A 21 4.27 14.97 -10.19
C ILE A 21 5.67 14.88 -9.56
N PRO A 22 6.56 15.87 -9.73
CA PRO A 22 7.83 15.89 -9.03
C PRO A 22 7.54 15.95 -7.51
N LEU A 23 7.83 14.86 -6.81
CA LEU A 23 7.79 14.76 -5.35
C LEU A 23 8.98 15.54 -4.77
N ARG A 24 8.95 16.88 -4.89
CA ARG A 24 9.70 17.79 -4.02
C ARG A 24 8.73 18.29 -2.96
N ILE A 25 9.14 18.19 -1.70
CA ILE A 25 8.45 18.55 -0.45
C ILE A 25 7.86 19.99 -0.43
N ALA A 26 8.07 20.80 -1.46
CA ALA A 26 7.54 22.16 -1.58
C ALA A 26 5.99 22.24 -1.72
N SER A 27 5.29 21.14 -1.97
CA SER A 27 3.84 21.15 -2.25
C SER A 27 2.92 20.95 -1.05
N ILE A 28 3.42 20.70 0.16
CA ILE A 28 2.55 20.71 1.37
C ILE A 28 2.21 22.16 1.77
N THR A 29 3.04 23.14 1.38
CA THR A 29 2.83 24.58 1.63
C THR A 29 2.12 25.32 0.50
N GLU A 30 1.98 24.73 -0.69
CA GLU A 30 1.39 25.37 -1.89
C GLU A 30 0.19 24.60 -2.47
N MET A 31 -0.81 24.27 -1.64
CA MET A 31 -2.13 23.86 -2.11
C MET A 31 -3.17 24.92 -1.72
N ASP A 32 -3.85 25.44 -2.75
CA ASP A 32 -4.73 26.62 -2.79
C ASP A 32 -5.46 27.01 -1.50
N SER A 33 -5.19 28.24 -1.08
CA SER A 33 -6.04 29.04 -0.19
C SER A 33 -7.33 29.44 -0.92
N ARG A 34 -8.31 28.53 -0.99
CA ARG A 34 -9.71 28.88 -1.25
C ARG A 34 -10.61 28.36 -0.16
N THR A 35 -10.51 29.03 0.99
CA THR A 35 -11.48 28.94 2.07
C THR A 35 -12.72 29.76 1.69
N THR A 36 -13.78 29.09 1.25
CA THR A 36 -15.13 29.67 1.30
C THR A 36 -16.11 28.63 1.84
N GLY A 37 -16.61 28.87 3.05
CA GLY A 37 -17.96 28.47 3.45
C GLY A 37 -18.07 27.50 4.62
N GLY A 38 -18.52 28.02 5.77
CA GLY A 38 -19.25 27.24 6.78
C GLY A 38 -18.60 27.19 8.16
N LEU A 39 -18.76 28.26 8.94
CA LEU A 39 -18.63 28.23 10.40
C LEU A 39 -19.77 27.38 10.99
N ASP A 40 -19.45 26.17 11.41
CA ASP A 40 -20.20 25.46 12.46
C ASP A 40 -19.24 25.29 13.64
N ASP A 41 -19.15 26.34 14.45
CA ASP A 41 -18.15 26.56 15.51
C ASP A 41 -18.54 25.93 16.87
N ASP A 42 -19.45 24.94 16.89
CA ASP A 42 -19.96 24.38 18.16
C ASP A 42 -20.03 22.84 18.20
N HIS A 43 -19.08 22.17 17.55
CA HIS A 43 -18.90 20.73 17.74
C HIS A 43 -17.87 20.48 18.86
N PRO A 44 -18.17 19.68 19.91
CA PRO A 44 -17.26 19.43 21.04
C PRO A 44 -15.93 18.75 20.67
N PHE A 45 -15.75 18.40 19.40
CA PHE A 45 -14.54 17.83 18.83
C PHE A 45 -14.12 18.73 17.66
N ARG A 46 -13.10 19.58 17.84
CA ARG A 46 -12.50 20.40 16.76
C ARG A 46 -12.11 19.49 15.60
N LYS A 47 -12.95 19.41 14.55
CA LYS A 47 -12.77 18.63 13.30
C LYS A 47 -12.44 17.12 13.44
N GLY A 48 -12.26 16.58 14.65
CA GLY A 48 -12.02 15.17 14.94
C GLY A 48 -13.27 14.30 14.88
N CYS A 49 -13.10 12.98 14.89
CA CYS A 49 -14.19 12.02 15.02
C CYS A 49 -14.64 11.93 16.48
N ASP A 50 -15.95 11.95 16.72
CA ASP A 50 -16.50 11.49 18.00
C ASP A 50 -16.10 10.02 18.24
N PRO A 51 -15.36 9.70 19.32
CA PRO A 51 -14.95 8.34 19.65
C PRO A 51 -16.14 7.38 19.87
N PHE A 52 -17.33 7.91 20.18
CA PHE A 52 -18.55 7.13 20.40
C PHE A 52 -19.31 6.80 19.11
N TYR A 53 -18.90 7.38 17.97
CA TYR A 53 -19.50 7.09 16.67
C TYR A 53 -19.10 5.69 16.18
N ASN A 54 -19.99 4.71 16.38
CA ASN A 54 -19.78 3.27 16.11
C ASN A 54 -19.80 2.89 14.61
N THR A 55 -19.03 3.60 13.77
CA THR A 55 -18.82 3.21 12.36
C THR A 55 -18.11 1.86 12.26
N ARG A 56 -18.22 1.16 11.13
CA ARG A 56 -17.48 -0.11 10.91
C ARG A 56 -15.95 0.10 11.06
N ARG A 57 -15.43 1.21 10.51
CA ARG A 57 -14.02 1.62 10.64
C ARG A 57 -13.64 1.95 12.09
N GLY A 58 -14.52 2.64 12.83
CA GLY A 58 -14.32 2.94 14.25
C GLY A 58 -14.31 1.68 15.13
N LYS A 59 -15.19 0.70 14.86
CA LYS A 59 -15.17 -0.59 15.55
C LYS A 59 -13.87 -1.35 15.35
N LEU A 60 -13.35 -1.37 14.11
CA LEU A 60 -12.08 -2.01 13.77
C LEU A 60 -10.90 -1.32 14.51
N GLN A 61 -10.88 0.01 14.54
CA GLN A 61 -9.88 0.78 15.31
C GLN A 61 -9.97 0.48 16.82
N ASN A 62 -11.18 0.45 17.39
CA ASN A 62 -11.38 0.15 18.81
C ASN A 62 -10.94 -1.28 19.16
N GLN A 63 -11.15 -2.23 18.25
CA GLN A 63 -10.66 -3.60 18.42
C GLN A 63 -9.13 -3.63 18.40
N ARG A 64 -8.50 -2.93 17.45
CA ARG A 64 -7.05 -2.79 17.37
C ARG A 64 -6.45 -2.16 18.62
N MET A 65 -7.03 -1.07 19.12
CA MET A 65 -6.60 -0.42 20.36
C MET A 65 -6.63 -1.37 21.57
N LYS A 66 -7.70 -2.16 21.70
CA LYS A 66 -7.81 -3.17 22.77
C LYS A 66 -6.72 -4.25 22.65
N LEU A 67 -6.43 -4.70 21.42
CA LEU A 67 -5.36 -5.67 21.17
C LEU A 67 -3.99 -5.08 21.47
N ASN A 68 -3.69 -3.87 21.00
CA ASN A 68 -2.46 -3.15 21.29
C ASN A 68 -2.19 -3.05 22.80
N HIS A 69 -3.23 -2.73 23.59
CA HIS A 69 -3.11 -2.70 25.05
C HIS A 69 -2.78 -4.07 25.65
N LYS A 70 -3.45 -5.14 25.20
CA LYS A 70 -3.19 -6.51 25.65
C LYS A 70 -1.79 -6.97 25.26
N ILE A 71 -1.36 -6.72 24.02
CA ILE A 71 -0.02 -7.03 23.50
C ILE A 71 1.04 -6.31 24.32
N GLY A 72 0.88 -4.99 24.53
CA GLY A 72 1.80 -4.21 25.36
C GLY A 72 1.90 -4.73 26.79
N LYS A 73 0.78 -5.16 27.40
CA LYS A 73 0.80 -5.80 28.72
C LYS A 73 1.55 -7.14 28.70
N ALA A 74 1.25 -8.00 27.73
CA ALA A 74 1.90 -9.31 27.58
C ALA A 74 3.42 -9.17 27.35
N ALA A 75 3.84 -8.26 26.47
CA ALA A 75 5.24 -7.98 26.20
C ALA A 75 6.00 -7.49 27.45
N ARG A 76 5.38 -6.59 28.24
CA ARG A 76 5.98 -6.15 29.52
C ARG A 76 6.11 -7.28 30.54
N MET A 77 5.08 -8.13 30.67
CA MET A 77 5.13 -9.30 31.56
C MET A 77 6.25 -10.27 31.14
N GLN A 78 6.37 -10.53 29.83
CA GLN A 78 7.43 -11.35 29.27
C GLN A 78 8.83 -10.77 29.56
N ALA A 79 9.03 -9.47 29.33
CA ALA A 79 10.30 -8.80 29.62
C ALA A 79 10.64 -8.84 31.12
N GLY A 80 9.65 -8.60 31.99
CA GLY A 80 9.81 -8.70 33.45
C GLY A 80 10.19 -10.10 33.90
N ALA A 81 9.51 -11.12 33.39
CA ALA A 81 9.83 -12.53 33.65
C ALA A 81 11.24 -12.87 33.16
N HIS A 82 11.65 -12.39 31.98
CA HIS A 82 12.99 -12.63 31.44
C HIS A 82 14.09 -11.98 32.29
N ASN A 83 13.83 -10.78 32.82
CA ASN A 83 14.75 -10.11 33.74
C ASN A 83 14.85 -10.86 35.07
N LEU A 84 13.73 -11.33 35.62
CA LEU A 84 13.72 -12.14 36.84
C LEU A 84 14.46 -13.47 36.65
N PHE A 85 14.27 -14.14 35.52
CA PHE A 85 14.97 -15.37 35.16
C PHE A 85 16.49 -15.16 35.14
N ARG A 86 16.95 -14.04 34.59
CA ARG A 86 18.38 -13.67 34.56
C ARG A 86 18.93 -13.29 35.92
N ALA A 87 18.12 -12.68 36.79
CA ALA A 87 18.54 -12.17 38.09
C ALA A 87 18.54 -13.24 39.19
N THR A 88 17.68 -14.26 39.08
CA THR A 88 17.53 -15.29 40.12
C THR A 88 18.55 -16.43 39.97
N THR A 89 19.12 -16.86 41.09
CA THR A 89 19.98 -18.06 41.18
C THR A 89 19.24 -19.27 41.77
N ASN A 90 18.01 -19.09 42.24
CA ASN A 90 17.21 -20.15 42.85
C ASN A 90 16.56 -21.03 41.77
N SER A 91 16.91 -22.32 41.73
CA SER A 91 16.41 -23.27 40.73
C SER A 91 14.88 -23.34 40.67
N LYS A 92 14.18 -23.40 41.82
CA LYS A 92 12.72 -23.52 41.84
C LYS A 92 12.03 -22.28 41.28
N VAL A 93 12.60 -21.10 41.56
CA VAL A 93 12.10 -19.83 41.01
C VAL A 93 12.38 -19.77 39.52
N ARG A 94 13.55 -20.24 39.08
CA ARG A 94 13.92 -20.34 37.66
C ARG A 94 12.93 -21.20 36.87
N ASP A 95 12.61 -22.41 37.38
CA ASP A 95 11.70 -23.35 36.72
C ASP A 95 10.27 -22.76 36.62
N ALA A 96 9.81 -22.08 37.68
CA ALA A 96 8.51 -21.39 37.67
C ALA A 96 8.47 -20.23 36.66
N VAL A 97 9.54 -19.41 36.60
CA VAL A 97 9.65 -18.30 35.65
C VAL A 97 9.76 -18.80 34.21
N GLU A 98 10.42 -19.94 33.97
CA GLU A 98 10.52 -20.56 32.64
C GLU A 98 9.14 -21.01 32.13
N LEU A 99 8.32 -21.61 33.00
CA LEU A 99 6.94 -21.97 32.67
C LEU A 99 6.11 -20.71 32.34
N GLU A 100 6.19 -19.67 33.16
CA GLU A 100 5.49 -18.40 32.89
C GLU A 100 5.98 -17.70 31.60
N LEU A 101 7.27 -17.78 31.30
CA LEU A 101 7.83 -17.29 30.03
C LEU A 101 7.26 -18.05 28.83
N SER A 102 7.06 -19.36 28.95
CA SER A 102 6.42 -20.16 27.90
C SER A 102 4.95 -19.75 27.68
N TYR A 103 4.20 -19.54 28.77
CA TYR A 103 2.80 -19.10 28.71
C TYR A 103 2.66 -17.70 28.11
N THR A 104 3.48 -16.75 28.57
CA THR A 104 3.47 -15.36 28.07
C THR A 104 3.89 -15.27 26.60
N ARG A 105 4.86 -16.09 26.15
CA ARG A 105 5.22 -16.22 24.73
C ARG A 105 4.04 -16.72 23.90
N ALA A 106 3.40 -17.81 24.31
CA ALA A 106 2.25 -18.37 23.59
C ALA A 106 1.08 -17.36 23.50
N ASN A 107 0.76 -16.70 24.62
CA ASN A 107 -0.28 -15.68 24.65
C ASN A 107 0.04 -14.47 23.74
N LEU A 108 1.31 -14.03 23.71
CA LEU A 108 1.73 -12.94 22.83
C LEU A 108 1.59 -13.31 21.35
N LEU A 109 1.93 -14.54 20.96
CA LEU A 109 1.73 -15.03 19.60
C LEU A 109 0.25 -15.01 19.21
N VAL A 110 -0.64 -15.52 20.07
CA VAL A 110 -2.10 -15.50 19.83
C VAL A 110 -2.62 -14.08 19.64
N LEU A 111 -2.19 -13.14 20.50
CA LEU A 111 -2.61 -11.75 20.39
C LEU A 111 -2.08 -11.07 19.12
N GLN A 112 -0.87 -11.41 18.68
CA GLN A 112 -0.29 -10.94 17.42
C GLN A 112 -1.04 -11.49 16.21
N ASP A 113 -1.45 -12.76 16.24
CA ASP A 113 -2.28 -13.36 15.20
C ASP A 113 -3.66 -12.70 15.13
N GLU A 114 -4.31 -12.47 16.28
CA GLU A 114 -5.58 -11.71 16.34
C GLU A 114 -5.42 -10.29 15.77
N LEU A 115 -4.30 -9.62 16.04
CA LEU A 115 -4.01 -8.31 15.48
C LEU A 115 -3.75 -8.38 13.97
N ALA A 116 -3.07 -9.41 13.48
CA ALA A 116 -2.82 -9.60 12.06
C ALA A 116 -4.13 -9.76 11.27
N VAL A 117 -5.12 -10.46 11.82
CA VAL A 117 -6.48 -10.57 11.25
C VAL A 117 -7.15 -9.19 11.13
N VAL A 118 -7.06 -8.39 12.19
CA VAL A 118 -7.64 -7.04 12.23
C VAL A 118 -6.93 -6.10 11.23
N ASN A 119 -5.60 -6.14 11.18
CA ASN A 119 -4.79 -5.36 10.24
C ASN A 119 -4.96 -5.83 8.79
N GLY A 120 -5.25 -7.11 8.58
CA GLY A 120 -5.57 -7.72 7.30
C GLY A 120 -6.91 -7.29 6.69
N SER A 121 -7.77 -6.65 7.47
CA SER A 121 -9.14 -6.32 7.07
C SER A 121 -9.21 -5.17 6.05
N VAL A 122 -9.30 -5.51 4.77
CA VAL A 122 -9.43 -4.53 3.67
C VAL A 122 -10.87 -4.08 3.41
N GLN A 123 -11.86 -4.94 3.67
CA GLN A 123 -13.26 -4.75 3.24
C GLN A 123 -13.95 -3.53 3.84
N VAL A 124 -13.58 -3.17 5.07
CA VAL A 124 -14.21 -2.07 5.81
C VAL A 124 -13.90 -0.69 5.19
N TYR A 125 -12.89 -0.64 4.31
CA TYR A 125 -12.43 0.57 3.65
C TYR A 125 -12.83 0.66 2.18
N GLN A 126 -13.25 -0.46 1.57
CA GLN A 126 -13.69 -0.46 0.18
C GLN A 126 -14.99 0.34 0.03
N ASP A 127 -15.23 0.86 -1.17
CA ASP A 127 -16.53 1.43 -1.48
C ASP A 127 -17.63 0.38 -1.32
N SER A 128 -18.69 0.76 -0.60
CA SER A 128 -19.84 -0.09 -0.30
C SER A 128 -20.98 0.09 -1.31
N GLY A 129 -20.92 1.15 -2.13
CA GLY A 129 -22.00 1.57 -3.03
C GLY A 129 -21.85 1.08 -4.46
N SER A 130 -20.63 0.76 -4.91
CA SER A 130 -20.42 0.41 -6.32
C SER A 130 -20.72 -1.06 -6.62
N ALA A 131 -21.44 -1.27 -7.72
CA ALA A 131 -21.47 -2.54 -8.45
C ALA A 131 -20.10 -2.88 -9.08
N ALA A 132 -19.05 -2.09 -8.80
CA ALA A 132 -17.70 -2.29 -9.29
C ALA A 132 -17.12 -3.64 -8.87
N MET A 133 -16.87 -4.42 -9.92
CA MET A 133 -16.14 -5.66 -9.93
C MET A 133 -14.64 -5.38 -9.91
N ALA A 134 -14.14 -4.79 -8.83
CA ALA A 134 -12.73 -4.42 -8.70
C ALA A 134 -12.04 -5.19 -7.56
N LEU A 135 -10.74 -5.47 -7.73
CA LEU A 135 -9.94 -6.16 -6.73
C LEU A 135 -9.74 -5.26 -5.51
N PRO A 136 -9.88 -5.76 -4.26
CA PRO A 136 -9.74 -4.91 -3.08
C PRO A 136 -8.34 -4.27 -3.02
N LEU A 137 -8.29 -3.01 -2.61
CA LEU A 137 -7.05 -2.27 -2.35
C LEU A 137 -6.72 -2.34 -0.85
N ILE A 138 -5.43 -2.43 -0.52
CA ILE A 138 -4.90 -2.50 0.83
C ILE A 138 -4.72 -1.08 1.37
N PRO A 139 -5.46 -0.70 2.44
CA PRO A 139 -5.24 0.54 3.17
C PRO A 139 -4.31 0.31 4.36
N LEU A 140 -3.65 1.38 4.81
CA LEU A 140 -2.89 1.38 6.06
C LEU A 140 -3.80 1.79 7.23
N GLY A 141 -3.60 1.12 8.36
CA GLY A 141 -4.28 1.48 9.61
C GLY A 141 -3.51 2.56 10.37
N LEU A 142 -4.24 3.47 11.00
CA LEU A 142 -3.65 4.59 11.76
C LEU A 142 -2.82 4.09 12.94
N LYS A 143 -1.65 4.69 13.14
CA LYS A 143 -0.92 4.62 14.42
C LYS A 143 -1.78 5.26 15.50
N GLU A 144 -1.69 4.71 16.70
CA GLU A 144 -2.40 5.19 17.88
C GLU A 144 -1.42 5.88 18.81
N THR A 145 -1.89 6.88 19.55
CA THR A 145 -1.06 7.61 20.50
C THR A 145 -1.81 7.90 21.80
N VAL A 146 -1.04 8.10 22.86
CA VAL A 146 -1.55 8.47 24.17
C VAL A 146 -1.45 9.98 24.39
N ASP A 147 -2.06 10.45 25.46
CA ASP A 147 -1.99 11.85 25.85
C ASP A 147 -0.57 12.25 26.29
N VAL A 148 -0.17 13.48 25.99
CA VAL A 148 1.17 14.01 26.28
C VAL A 148 1.05 15.41 26.85
N ASP A 149 1.74 15.67 27.95
CA ASP A 149 1.75 16.97 28.61
C ASP A 149 2.78 17.91 27.95
N PHE A 150 2.32 18.66 26.95
CA PHE A 150 3.08 19.76 26.36
C PHE A 150 3.07 21.02 27.22
N GLY A 151 2.04 21.22 28.04
CA GLY A 151 1.81 22.47 28.74
C GLY A 151 2.83 22.72 29.85
N ALA A 152 3.24 21.67 30.56
CA ALA A 152 4.35 21.75 31.52
C ALA A 152 5.66 22.12 30.80
N VAL A 153 6.02 21.40 29.74
CA VAL A 153 7.32 21.58 29.08
C VAL A 153 7.46 22.94 28.39
N ILE A 154 6.42 23.40 27.68
CA ILE A 154 6.42 24.73 27.07
C ILE A 154 6.44 25.82 28.16
N GLY A 155 5.68 25.63 29.24
CA GLY A 155 5.64 26.55 30.37
C GLY A 155 6.99 26.70 31.06
N ASP A 156 7.64 25.58 31.39
CA ASP A 156 8.97 25.56 32.00
C ASP A 156 9.99 26.26 31.09
N PHE A 157 9.95 26.03 29.77
CA PHE A 157 10.85 26.69 28.84
C PHE A 157 10.61 28.22 28.74
N LEU A 158 9.35 28.66 28.75
CA LEU A 158 9.01 30.09 28.76
C LEU A 158 9.59 30.80 29.99
N GLU A 159 9.48 30.16 31.15
CA GLU A 159 10.01 30.72 32.40
C GLU A 159 11.55 30.66 32.45
N GLU A 160 12.16 29.54 32.06
CA GLU A 160 13.61 29.33 32.14
C GLU A 160 14.39 30.10 31.05
N HIS A 161 13.92 30.09 29.81
CA HIS A 161 14.65 30.66 28.67
C HIS A 161 14.28 32.11 28.38
N TYR A 162 12.98 32.43 28.41
CA TYR A 162 12.48 33.78 28.09
C TYR A 162 12.24 34.65 29.33
N GLY A 163 12.20 34.06 30.53
CA GLY A 163 11.89 34.78 31.77
C GLY A 163 10.44 35.28 31.82
N GLU A 164 9.55 34.64 31.06
CA GLU A 164 8.16 35.06 30.91
C GLU A 164 7.21 34.18 31.72
N ASN A 165 6.18 34.78 32.31
CA ASN A 165 5.18 34.04 33.09
C ASN A 165 4.30 33.19 32.17
N ARG A 166 4.32 31.86 32.36
CA ARG A 166 3.54 30.90 31.56
C ARG A 166 2.03 31.17 31.52
N LEU A 167 1.46 31.79 32.55
CA LEU A 167 0.03 32.09 32.62
C LEU A 167 -0.43 33.04 31.50
N LYS A 168 0.48 33.87 30.97
CA LYS A 168 0.20 34.79 29.86
C LYS A 168 -0.11 34.06 28.55
N TYR A 169 0.34 32.82 28.42
CA TYR A 169 0.23 32.01 27.21
C TYR A 169 -0.67 30.78 27.40
N SER A 170 -1.47 30.78 28.48
CA SER A 170 -2.28 29.63 28.86
C SER A 170 -3.34 29.29 27.81
N GLU A 171 -3.95 30.29 27.19
CA GLU A 171 -4.96 30.09 26.15
C GLU A 171 -4.37 29.44 24.89
N GLU A 172 -3.21 29.90 24.42
CA GLU A 172 -2.52 29.36 23.26
C GLU A 172 -1.98 27.95 23.51
N ILE A 173 -1.42 27.71 24.71
CA ILE A 173 -0.97 26.38 25.13
C ILE A 173 -2.16 25.42 25.20
N ASP A 174 -3.29 25.84 25.76
CA ASP A 174 -4.52 25.03 25.82
C ASP A 174 -5.07 24.75 24.42
N GLU A 175 -5.02 25.72 23.51
CA GLU A 175 -5.42 25.53 22.12
C GLU A 175 -4.55 24.46 21.42
N PHE A 176 -3.24 24.54 21.59
CA PHE A 176 -2.31 23.55 21.03
C PHE A 176 -2.53 22.15 21.62
N ILE A 177 -2.78 22.04 22.93
CA ILE A 177 -3.11 20.77 23.59
C ILE A 177 -4.44 20.22 23.05
N LYS A 178 -5.46 21.06 22.86
CA LYS A 178 -6.74 20.65 22.25
C LYS A 178 -6.54 20.14 20.81
N LEU A 179 -5.69 20.81 20.02
CA LEU A 179 -5.34 20.38 18.67
C LEU A 179 -4.66 19.01 18.68
N ARG A 180 -3.70 18.80 19.61
CA ARG A 180 -3.07 17.50 19.82
C ARG A 180 -4.09 16.41 20.19
N LEU A 181 -5.01 16.70 21.09
CA LEU A 181 -6.05 15.75 21.50
C LEU A 181 -6.94 15.35 20.31
N ALA A 182 -7.27 16.32 19.44
CA ALA A 182 -8.10 16.08 18.26
C ALA A 182 -7.42 15.16 17.24
N VAL A 183 -6.11 15.32 16.96
CA VAL A 183 -5.37 14.48 15.99
C VAL A 183 -5.23 13.02 16.40
N ARG A 184 -5.57 12.65 17.64
CA ARG A 184 -5.63 11.24 18.08
C ARG A 184 -6.76 10.46 17.41
N THR A 185 -7.79 11.18 16.93
CA THR A 185 -8.98 10.60 16.31
C THR A 185 -9.37 11.36 15.04
N PRO A 186 -8.49 11.42 14.03
CA PRO A 186 -8.77 12.19 12.84
C PRO A 186 -9.92 11.56 12.05
N LYS A 187 -10.75 12.41 11.41
CA LYS A 187 -11.78 11.93 10.49
C LYS A 187 -11.14 11.27 9.27
N ARG A 188 -11.81 10.28 8.69
CA ARG A 188 -11.32 9.53 7.52
C ARG A 188 -11.80 10.19 6.22
N CYS A 189 -11.48 11.47 6.09
CA CYS A 189 -11.85 12.37 4.99
C CYS A 189 -10.90 13.58 4.96
N GLU A 190 -11.10 14.48 3.99
CA GLU A 190 -10.31 15.72 3.83
C GLU A 190 -10.18 16.54 5.13
N ALA A 191 -11.27 16.70 5.88
CA ALA A 191 -11.23 17.43 7.15
C ALA A 191 -10.26 16.82 8.19
N GLY A 192 -10.03 15.50 8.13
CA GLY A 192 -9.02 14.85 8.97
C GLY A 192 -7.60 15.04 8.46
N LEU A 193 -7.41 15.12 7.14
CA LEU A 193 -6.11 15.50 6.55
C LEU A 193 -5.74 16.93 6.94
N ASP A 194 -6.70 17.86 6.88
CA ASP A 194 -6.52 19.25 7.30
C ASP A 194 -6.15 19.35 8.78
N LEU A 195 -6.83 18.58 9.64
CA LEU A 195 -6.54 18.52 11.08
C LEU A 195 -5.10 18.03 11.35
N LEU A 196 -4.64 16.98 10.65
CA LEU A 196 -3.27 16.48 10.79
C LEU A 196 -2.25 17.48 10.25
N ARG A 197 -2.55 18.18 9.14
CA ARG A 197 -1.68 19.21 8.54
C ARG A 197 -1.54 20.42 9.46
N GLU A 198 -2.63 20.85 10.08
CA GLU A 198 -2.66 21.95 11.05
C GLU A 198 -1.71 21.64 12.21
N TYR A 199 -1.87 20.47 12.84
CA TYR A 199 -1.00 20.05 13.93
C TYR A 199 0.47 19.88 13.52
N TYR A 200 0.73 19.30 12.35
CA TYR A 200 2.09 19.16 11.83
C TYR A 200 2.78 20.52 11.65
N THR A 201 2.04 21.52 11.14
CA THR A 201 2.54 22.90 10.99
C THR A 201 2.86 23.54 12.34
N GLU A 202 2.01 23.33 13.35
CA GLU A 202 2.29 23.80 14.71
C GLU A 202 3.51 23.12 15.32
N LEU A 203 3.71 21.82 15.08
CA LEU A 203 4.92 21.11 15.52
C LEU A 203 6.20 21.67 14.91
N LEU A 204 6.18 22.08 13.63
CA LEU A 204 7.32 22.76 12.99
C LEU A 204 7.62 24.10 13.68
N THR A 205 6.57 24.89 13.94
CA THR A 205 6.71 26.18 14.63
C THR A 205 7.24 26.01 16.05
N ILE A 206 6.76 25.00 16.79
CA ILE A 206 7.23 24.70 18.15
C ILE A 206 8.69 24.26 18.14
N LYS A 207 9.08 23.41 17.18
CA LYS A 207 10.46 22.96 17.04
C LYS A 207 11.41 24.14 16.91
N ASP A 208 11.09 25.08 16.03
CA ASP A 208 11.95 26.23 15.73
C ASP A 208 12.02 27.24 16.88
N ARG A 209 10.95 27.39 17.67
CA ARG A 209 10.87 28.39 18.75
C ARG A 209 11.27 27.87 20.13
N PHE A 210 10.81 26.68 20.50
CA PHE A 210 10.91 26.17 21.88
C PHE A 210 11.90 25.01 22.02
N MET A 211 12.46 24.50 20.92
CA MET A 211 13.34 23.33 20.95
C MET A 211 14.63 23.57 20.17
N PRO A 212 15.42 24.60 20.55
CA PRO A 212 16.71 24.83 19.91
C PRO A 212 17.65 23.62 20.11
N PRO A 213 18.67 23.40 19.25
CA PRO A 213 19.46 22.17 19.24
C PRO A 213 20.16 21.80 20.57
N TYR A 214 20.37 22.78 21.46
CA TYR A 214 20.98 22.61 22.77
C TYR A 214 19.98 22.27 23.89
N TYR A 215 18.68 22.45 23.64
CA TYR A 215 17.62 22.14 24.59
C TYR A 215 16.93 20.85 24.15
N ARG A 216 16.96 19.83 25.01
CA ARG A 216 16.19 18.61 24.81
C ARG A 216 14.99 18.61 25.74
N PRO A 217 13.77 18.83 25.21
CA PRO A 217 12.57 18.79 26.04
C PRO A 217 12.39 17.40 26.61
N LYS A 218 11.92 17.33 27.86
CA LYS A 218 11.62 16.06 28.53
C LYS A 218 10.21 15.57 28.17
N ILE A 219 9.88 15.59 26.88
CA ILE A 219 8.61 15.07 26.39
C ILE A 219 8.80 13.60 25.99
N LEU A 220 7.90 12.74 26.46
CA LEU A 220 7.86 11.34 26.07
C LEU A 220 6.63 11.10 25.21
N PHE A 221 6.86 10.89 23.91
CA PHE A 221 5.85 10.48 22.95
C PHE A 221 5.68 8.97 23.01
N ILE A 222 4.44 8.50 23.11
CA ILE A 222 4.12 7.07 23.07
C ILE A 222 3.16 6.81 21.92
N TRP A 223 3.67 6.15 20.89
CA TRP A 223 2.92 5.73 19.72
C TRP A 223 2.88 4.21 19.63
N TYR A 224 1.80 3.65 19.11
CA TYR A 224 1.70 2.22 18.84
C TYR A 224 2.06 1.95 17.39
N ASP A 225 2.96 0.99 17.20
CA ASP A 225 3.35 0.48 15.89
C ASP A 225 2.11 -0.04 15.14
N SER A 226 2.00 0.35 13.87
CA SER A 226 0.79 0.15 13.10
C SER A 226 0.55 -1.29 12.64
N LEU A 227 1.57 -2.14 12.72
CA LEU A 227 1.54 -3.52 12.23
C LEU A 227 1.59 -4.53 13.40
N SER A 228 2.51 -4.34 14.33
CA SER A 228 2.77 -5.19 15.50
C SER A 228 1.99 -4.80 16.76
N GLY A 229 1.45 -3.58 16.82
CA GLY A 229 0.67 -3.10 17.97
C GLY A 229 1.49 -2.88 19.25
N LEU A 230 2.82 -2.95 19.16
CA LEU A 230 3.70 -2.69 20.28
C LEU A 230 3.79 -1.19 20.56
N PRO A 231 3.83 -0.76 21.84
CA PRO A 231 4.07 0.62 22.19
C PRO A 231 5.54 0.97 21.94
N CYS A 232 5.73 2.16 21.41
CA CYS A 232 7.01 2.74 21.06
C CYS A 232 7.17 4.07 21.75
N TYR A 233 8.37 4.32 22.25
CA TYR A 233 8.68 5.46 23.10
C TYR A 233 9.74 6.29 22.41
N GLY A 234 9.41 7.54 22.08
CA GLY A 234 10.33 8.49 21.49
C GLY A 234 10.32 9.79 22.28
N ASN A 235 11.45 10.49 22.33
CA ASN A 235 11.57 11.79 22.98
C ASN A 235 11.93 12.93 22.00
N SER A 236 11.89 12.63 20.70
CA SER A 236 12.18 13.55 19.62
C SER A 236 10.88 14.10 19.03
N LEU A 237 10.88 15.38 18.62
CA LEU A 237 9.75 15.93 17.86
C LEU A 237 9.65 15.30 16.48
N GLU A 238 10.78 14.89 15.92
CA GLU A 238 10.87 14.18 14.65
C GLU A 238 10.06 12.89 14.68
N PHE A 239 10.07 12.15 15.80
CA PHE A 239 9.25 10.95 15.97
C PHE A 239 7.75 11.25 15.99
N GLU A 240 7.35 12.32 16.68
CA GLU A 240 5.96 12.80 16.70
C GLU A 240 5.52 13.25 15.30
N GLN A 241 6.35 14.06 14.61
CA GLN A 241 6.15 14.51 13.24
C GLN A 241 6.01 13.34 12.26
N ALA A 242 6.93 12.37 12.31
CA ALA A 242 6.89 11.18 11.47
C ALA A 242 5.62 10.35 11.70
N SER A 243 5.18 10.22 12.96
CA SER A 243 3.95 9.49 13.29
C SER A 243 2.68 10.18 12.79
N ILE A 244 2.64 11.51 12.84
CA ILE A 244 1.55 12.30 12.25
C ILE A 244 1.55 12.16 10.72
N LEU A 245 2.71 12.27 10.05
CA LEU A 245 2.82 12.05 8.61
C LEU A 245 2.41 10.64 8.19
N PHE A 246 2.78 9.62 8.98
CA PHE A 246 2.33 8.25 8.73
C PHE A 246 0.80 8.16 8.76
N ASN A 247 0.15 8.79 9.74
CA ASN A 247 -1.31 8.83 9.83
C ASN A 247 -1.93 9.60 8.65
N THR A 248 -1.30 10.67 8.18
CA THR A 248 -1.71 11.38 6.95
C THR A 248 -1.68 10.45 5.74
N ALA A 249 -0.58 9.71 5.54
CA ALA A 249 -0.47 8.71 4.48
C ALA A 249 -1.55 7.64 4.62
N ALA A 250 -1.79 7.13 5.82
CA ALA A 250 -2.81 6.13 6.09
C ALA A 250 -4.22 6.64 5.74
N ILE A 251 -4.59 7.89 6.06
CA ILE A 251 -5.88 8.47 5.63
C ILE A 251 -5.98 8.52 4.11
N TYR A 252 -4.93 8.95 3.39
CA TYR A 252 -4.92 8.92 1.93
C TYR A 252 -5.18 7.50 1.39
N THR A 253 -4.53 6.45 1.94
CA THR A 253 -4.80 5.07 1.49
C THR A 253 -6.24 4.63 1.74
N GLN A 254 -6.86 5.08 2.84
CA GLN A 254 -8.25 4.78 3.16
C GLN A 254 -9.22 5.55 2.24
N LEU A 255 -8.88 6.78 1.87
CA LEU A 255 -9.64 7.58 0.90
C LEU A 255 -9.53 6.99 -0.51
N GLY A 256 -8.34 6.56 -0.92
CA GLY A 256 -8.13 5.91 -2.21
C GLY A 256 -8.88 4.58 -2.32
N SER A 257 -8.90 3.79 -1.24
CA SER A 257 -9.62 2.52 -1.20
C SER A 257 -11.15 2.68 -1.24
N CYS A 258 -11.68 3.84 -0.84
CA CYS A 258 -13.13 4.09 -0.79
C CYS A 258 -13.70 4.83 -2.00
N GLN A 259 -12.90 5.08 -3.03
CA GLN A 259 -13.39 5.73 -4.25
C GLN A 259 -14.28 4.79 -5.08
N ASP A 260 -15.27 5.36 -5.78
CA ASP A 260 -16.05 4.62 -6.76
C ASP A 260 -15.26 4.43 -8.06
N ARG A 261 -14.66 3.24 -8.19
CA ARG A 261 -13.85 2.85 -9.34
C ARG A 261 -14.66 2.44 -10.57
N SER A 262 -15.98 2.63 -10.56
CA SER A 262 -16.81 2.58 -11.77
C SER A 262 -16.83 3.90 -12.55
N THR A 263 -16.15 4.93 -12.06
CA THR A 263 -16.05 6.25 -12.69
C THR A 263 -14.59 6.63 -12.98
N PRO A 264 -14.31 7.31 -14.11
CA PRO A 264 -12.96 7.84 -14.39
C PRO A 264 -12.45 8.78 -13.29
N GLU A 265 -13.33 9.58 -12.70
CA GLU A 265 -13.01 10.50 -11.60
C GLU A 265 -12.57 9.73 -10.36
N GLY A 266 -13.32 8.70 -9.94
CA GLY A 266 -12.98 7.88 -8.78
C GLY A 266 -11.69 7.10 -8.97
N LEU A 267 -11.42 6.58 -10.18
CA LEU A 267 -10.13 5.96 -10.51
C LEU A 267 -8.97 6.97 -10.43
N ASN A 268 -9.18 8.19 -10.93
CA ASN A 268 -8.15 9.23 -10.86
C ASN A 268 -7.86 9.63 -9.41
N SER A 269 -8.90 9.87 -8.60
CA SER A 269 -8.76 10.20 -7.18
C SER A 269 -8.11 9.06 -6.40
N ALA A 270 -8.43 7.80 -6.69
CA ALA A 270 -7.81 6.64 -6.05
C ALA A 270 -6.30 6.58 -6.34
N SER A 271 -5.93 6.67 -7.62
CA SER A 271 -4.52 6.68 -8.02
C SER A 271 -3.74 7.82 -7.38
N GLN A 272 -4.28 9.04 -7.37
CA GLN A 272 -3.63 10.20 -6.76
C GLN A 272 -3.44 10.00 -5.25
N ALA A 273 -4.46 9.50 -4.55
CA ALA A 273 -4.38 9.27 -3.11
C ALA A 273 -3.27 8.25 -2.75
N PHE A 274 -3.13 7.16 -3.51
CA PHE A 274 -2.04 6.20 -3.30
C PHE A 274 -0.66 6.80 -3.58
N CYS A 275 -0.51 7.60 -4.65
CA CYS A 275 0.73 8.30 -4.94
C CYS A 275 1.11 9.32 -3.85
N HIS A 276 0.13 10.08 -3.33
CA HIS A 276 0.35 11.01 -2.22
C HIS A 276 0.83 10.26 -0.96
N ALA A 277 0.15 9.17 -0.61
CA ALA A 277 0.54 8.35 0.53
C ALA A 277 1.94 7.76 0.36
N ALA A 278 2.28 7.21 -0.81
CA ALA A 278 3.60 6.67 -1.11
C ALA A 278 4.69 7.74 -0.98
N GLY A 279 4.44 8.94 -1.53
CA GLY A 279 5.35 10.08 -1.42
C GLY A 279 5.62 10.48 0.03
N ILE A 280 4.58 10.55 0.86
CA ILE A 280 4.73 10.86 2.29
C ILE A 280 5.58 9.80 2.99
N LEU A 281 5.33 8.51 2.76
CA LEU A 281 6.12 7.44 3.38
C LEU A 281 7.60 7.48 2.96
N SER A 282 7.88 7.78 1.68
CA SER A 282 9.25 7.95 1.19
C SER A 282 9.97 9.10 1.90
N VAL A 283 9.30 10.23 2.13
CA VAL A 283 9.85 11.37 2.89
C VAL A 283 10.19 10.96 4.31
N ILE A 284 9.30 10.23 5.00
CA ILE A 284 9.58 9.73 6.36
C ILE A 284 10.80 8.80 6.33
N ALA A 285 10.91 7.93 5.31
CA ALA A 285 12.01 6.98 5.18
C ALA A 285 13.38 7.66 4.99
N GLU A 286 13.41 8.86 4.41
CA GLU A 286 14.61 9.69 4.27
C GLU A 286 14.95 10.43 5.57
N GLN A 287 13.93 10.94 6.27
CA GLN A 287 14.10 11.72 7.50
C GLN A 287 14.42 10.85 8.74
N MET A 288 14.01 9.58 8.74
CA MET A 288 14.17 8.65 9.86
C MET A 288 15.04 7.43 9.50
N PRO A 289 16.34 7.62 9.15
CA PRO A 289 17.18 6.54 8.59
C PRO A 289 17.42 5.37 9.55
N GLN A 290 17.44 5.61 10.87
CA GLN A 290 17.58 4.53 11.85
C GLN A 290 16.25 3.86 12.21
N GLY A 291 15.11 4.54 12.01
CA GLY A 291 13.77 4.07 12.37
C GLY A 291 13.62 3.78 13.86
N GLU A 292 12.77 4.52 14.58
CA GLU A 292 12.57 4.26 16.01
C GLU A 292 11.66 3.04 16.27
N THR A 293 10.96 2.56 15.24
CA THR A 293 9.90 1.54 15.34
C THR A 293 9.86 0.67 14.09
N PRO A 294 9.42 -0.61 14.17
CA PRO A 294 9.37 -1.50 13.01
C PRO A 294 8.64 -0.90 11.80
N ASP A 295 7.50 -0.24 12.03
CA ASP A 295 6.70 0.42 10.99
C ASP A 295 7.31 1.73 10.43
N LEU A 296 8.20 2.39 11.17
CA LEU A 296 8.95 3.56 10.73
C LEU A 296 10.40 3.24 10.31
N THR A 297 10.78 1.96 10.22
CA THR A 297 12.08 1.61 9.63
C THR A 297 12.09 2.01 8.16
N GLN A 298 13.24 2.49 7.69
CA GLN A 298 13.40 2.88 6.29
C GLN A 298 13.02 1.75 5.32
N GLU A 299 13.33 0.51 5.67
CA GLU A 299 13.00 -0.66 4.87
C GLU A 299 11.49 -0.92 4.81
N MET A 300 10.80 -0.87 5.97
CA MET A 300 9.34 -1.04 6.01
C MET A 300 8.62 0.11 5.29
N LEU A 301 9.04 1.36 5.51
CA LEU A 301 8.44 2.51 4.85
C LEU A 301 8.59 2.45 3.32
N ARG A 302 9.75 2.01 2.81
CA ARG A 302 9.95 1.78 1.38
C ARG A 302 9.09 0.62 0.86
N LEU A 303 8.99 -0.47 1.62
CA LEU A 303 8.13 -1.60 1.26
C LEU A 303 6.66 -1.16 1.13
N LEU A 304 6.17 -0.41 2.12
CA LEU A 304 4.82 0.16 2.10
C LEU A 304 4.65 1.18 0.97
N ALA A 305 5.63 2.07 0.72
CA ALA A 305 5.56 3.00 -0.40
C ALA A 305 5.45 2.26 -1.75
N THR A 306 6.28 1.22 -1.97
CA THR A 306 6.22 0.37 -3.17
C THR A 306 4.86 -0.33 -3.31
N LEU A 307 4.29 -0.85 -2.21
CA LEU A 307 2.94 -1.41 -2.20
C LEU A 307 1.91 -0.41 -2.73
N LEU A 308 1.95 0.83 -2.24
CA LEU A 308 0.98 1.86 -2.64
C LEU A 308 1.17 2.27 -4.11
N ILE A 309 2.40 2.30 -4.61
CA ILE A 309 2.67 2.53 -6.04
C ILE A 309 2.11 1.39 -6.90
N CYS A 310 2.30 0.13 -6.52
CA CYS A 310 1.72 -1.00 -7.26
C CYS A 310 0.18 -0.88 -7.37
N GLN A 311 -0.48 -0.44 -6.29
CA GLN A 311 -1.93 -0.21 -6.30
C GLN A 311 -2.34 0.98 -7.18
N ALA A 312 -1.53 2.04 -7.23
CA ALA A 312 -1.76 3.16 -8.14
C ALA A 312 -1.64 2.73 -9.62
N GLU A 313 -0.68 1.85 -9.94
CA GLU A 313 -0.52 1.27 -11.28
C GLU A 313 -1.70 0.37 -11.66
N GLU A 314 -2.18 -0.48 -10.75
CA GLU A 314 -3.39 -1.30 -10.92
C GLU A 314 -4.62 -0.42 -11.22
N VAL A 315 -4.85 0.61 -10.42
CA VAL A 315 -5.97 1.55 -10.62
C VAL A 315 -5.82 2.31 -11.95
N THR A 316 -4.59 2.64 -12.32
CA THR A 316 -4.31 3.26 -13.62
C THR A 316 -4.63 2.31 -14.77
N LEU A 317 -4.30 1.02 -14.66
CA LEU A 317 -4.70 0.01 -15.65
C LEU A 317 -6.22 -0.07 -15.78
N GLU A 318 -6.96 -0.11 -14.66
CA GLU A 318 -8.44 -0.08 -14.65
C GLU A 318 -8.98 1.13 -15.43
N LYS A 319 -8.36 2.31 -15.27
CA LYS A 319 -8.73 3.53 -16.00
C LYS A 319 -8.57 3.39 -17.51
N HIS A 320 -7.48 2.79 -17.97
CA HIS A 320 -7.28 2.54 -19.40
C HIS A 320 -8.33 1.57 -19.94
N LEU A 321 -8.68 0.54 -19.17
CA LEU A 321 -9.70 -0.44 -19.52
C LEU A 321 -11.12 0.16 -19.60
N MET A 322 -11.37 1.29 -18.91
CA MET A 322 -12.65 1.98 -18.95
C MET A 322 -12.81 2.94 -20.14
N HIS A 323 -11.73 3.59 -20.59
CA HIS A 323 -11.82 4.67 -21.58
C HIS A 323 -12.05 4.20 -23.01
N GLU A 324 -11.61 2.99 -23.38
CA GLU A 324 -11.68 2.52 -24.76
C GLU A 324 -12.89 1.63 -25.04
N ARG A 325 -13.69 2.04 -26.04
CA ARG A 325 -14.91 1.34 -26.47
C ARG A 325 -14.65 0.26 -27.52
N SER A 326 -13.53 0.33 -28.24
CA SER A 326 -13.11 -0.63 -29.26
C SER A 326 -11.91 -1.42 -28.76
N GLN A 327 -12.01 -2.75 -28.72
CA GLN A 327 -10.90 -3.63 -28.37
C GLN A 327 -10.05 -3.92 -29.60
N ASP A 328 -9.48 -2.87 -30.21
CA ASP A 328 -8.63 -3.04 -31.38
C ASP A 328 -7.29 -3.72 -31.04
N PHE A 329 -6.55 -4.12 -32.07
CA PHE A 329 -5.29 -4.84 -31.89
C PHE A 329 -4.29 -4.06 -31.02
N ASN A 330 -4.16 -2.75 -31.22
CA ASN A 330 -3.18 -1.94 -30.50
C ASN A 330 -3.59 -1.75 -29.04
N PHE A 331 -4.88 -1.58 -28.77
CA PHE A 331 -5.42 -1.57 -27.43
C PHE A 331 -5.09 -2.87 -26.70
N CYS A 332 -5.37 -4.02 -27.32
CA CYS A 332 -5.11 -5.32 -26.71
C CYS A 332 -3.62 -5.50 -26.37
N ILE A 333 -2.72 -5.16 -27.31
CA ILE A 333 -1.28 -5.21 -27.04
C ILE A 333 -0.88 -4.24 -25.91
N THR A 334 -1.41 -3.02 -25.92
CA THR A 334 -1.13 -2.04 -24.85
C THR A 334 -1.61 -2.52 -23.49
N MET A 335 -2.80 -3.09 -23.41
CA MET A 335 -3.35 -3.64 -22.17
C MET A 335 -2.54 -4.85 -21.68
N ALA A 336 -2.12 -5.73 -22.59
CA ALA A 336 -1.25 -6.85 -22.25
C ALA A 336 0.07 -6.37 -21.61
N ARG A 337 0.72 -5.38 -22.22
CA ARG A 337 1.99 -4.82 -21.72
C ARG A 337 1.83 -4.07 -20.39
N LYS A 338 0.75 -3.30 -20.20
CA LYS A 338 0.44 -2.64 -18.92
C LYS A 338 0.11 -3.64 -17.81
N ALA A 339 -0.64 -4.71 -18.11
CA ALA A 339 -0.91 -5.78 -17.15
C ALA A 339 0.37 -6.52 -16.76
N THR A 340 1.28 -6.77 -17.70
CA THR A 340 2.62 -7.32 -17.39
C THR A 340 3.40 -6.41 -16.45
N GLN A 341 3.37 -5.08 -16.66
CA GLN A 341 4.02 -4.12 -15.77
C GLN A 341 3.49 -4.24 -14.33
N VAL A 342 2.16 -4.21 -14.15
CA VAL A 342 1.55 -4.35 -12.82
C VAL A 342 1.92 -5.69 -12.16
N MET A 343 1.93 -6.78 -12.93
CA MET A 343 2.37 -8.09 -12.46
C MET A 343 3.83 -8.10 -12.00
N GLU A 344 4.74 -7.50 -12.77
CA GLU A 344 6.16 -7.39 -12.41
C GLU A 344 6.37 -6.52 -11.18
N SER A 345 5.67 -5.39 -11.05
CA SER A 345 5.68 -4.54 -9.86
C SER A 345 5.29 -5.31 -8.61
N TYR A 346 4.20 -6.09 -8.66
CA TYR A 346 3.81 -6.95 -7.55
C TYR A 346 4.82 -8.07 -7.29
N SER A 347 5.40 -8.67 -8.34
CA SER A 347 6.45 -9.67 -8.18
C SER A 347 7.68 -9.08 -7.49
N HIS A 348 8.10 -7.87 -7.84
CA HIS A 348 9.21 -7.17 -7.20
C HIS A 348 8.88 -6.85 -5.74
N LEU A 349 7.69 -6.30 -5.46
CA LEU A 349 7.24 -6.03 -4.10
C LEU A 349 7.33 -7.29 -3.21
N MET A 350 6.94 -8.45 -3.74
CA MET A 350 7.02 -9.71 -3.01
C MET A 350 8.46 -10.14 -2.69
N THR A 351 9.44 -9.78 -3.53
CA THR A 351 10.86 -10.02 -3.22
C THR A 351 11.36 -9.13 -2.08
N LEU A 352 10.79 -7.94 -1.91
CA LEU A 352 11.10 -7.03 -0.81
C LEU A 352 10.38 -7.44 0.50
N ALA A 353 9.24 -8.10 0.38
CA ALA A 353 8.42 -8.57 1.50
C ALA A 353 8.97 -9.89 2.09
N GLU A 354 10.21 -9.88 2.58
CA GLU A 354 10.87 -11.04 3.20
C GLU A 354 10.00 -11.69 4.32
N PRO A 355 10.17 -13.00 4.61
CA PRO A 355 9.32 -13.73 5.55
C PRO A 355 9.20 -13.07 6.93
N ASP A 356 10.30 -12.47 7.40
CA ASP A 356 10.44 -11.87 8.73
C ASP A 356 9.76 -10.50 8.87
N LYS A 357 9.24 -9.93 7.77
CA LYS A 357 8.49 -8.67 7.81
C LYS A 357 7.08 -8.91 8.35
N VAL A 358 6.68 -8.04 9.28
CA VAL A 358 5.38 -8.04 9.98
C VAL A 358 4.26 -7.53 9.04
N LEU A 359 4.02 -8.25 7.95
CA LEU A 359 2.84 -8.03 7.10
C LEU A 359 1.77 -9.09 7.41
N PRO A 360 0.48 -8.72 7.49
CA PRO A 360 -0.61 -9.69 7.62
C PRO A 360 -0.55 -10.77 6.54
N LEU A 361 -0.81 -12.02 6.92
CA LEU A 361 -0.81 -13.15 5.99
C LEU A 361 -1.80 -12.93 4.83
N SER A 362 -2.98 -12.38 5.12
CA SER A 362 -3.98 -12.02 4.11
C SER A 362 -3.46 -11.00 3.10
N TRP A 363 -2.59 -10.06 3.49
CA TRP A 363 -1.96 -9.16 2.53
C TRP A 363 -0.98 -9.92 1.64
N LYS A 364 -0.10 -10.75 2.22
CA LYS A 364 0.86 -11.57 1.44
C LYS A 364 0.14 -12.43 0.40
N ILE A 365 -0.95 -13.09 0.78
CA ILE A 365 -1.76 -13.90 -0.14
C ILE A 365 -2.48 -13.03 -1.18
N LEU A 366 -3.05 -11.89 -0.79
CA LEU A 366 -3.71 -10.97 -1.73
C LEU A 366 -2.71 -10.43 -2.78
N LEU A 367 -1.47 -10.13 -2.40
CA LEU A 367 -0.42 -9.70 -3.33
C LEU A 367 -0.07 -10.80 -4.33
N GLN A 368 0.04 -12.07 -3.89
CA GLN A 368 0.23 -13.19 -4.80
C GLN A 368 -0.97 -13.35 -5.75
N ILE A 369 -2.20 -13.24 -5.24
CA ILE A 369 -3.42 -13.28 -6.08
C ILE A 369 -3.38 -12.17 -7.12
N LYS A 370 -3.05 -10.93 -6.74
CA LYS A 370 -2.94 -9.79 -7.66
C LYS A 370 -1.88 -10.04 -8.73
N LYS A 371 -0.67 -10.47 -8.36
CA LYS A 371 0.40 -10.84 -9.30
C LYS A 371 -0.09 -11.82 -10.36
N VAL A 372 -0.63 -12.96 -9.92
CA VAL A 372 -1.07 -14.03 -10.82
C VAL A 372 -2.30 -13.60 -11.64
N HIS A 373 -3.21 -12.79 -11.06
CA HIS A 373 -4.33 -12.22 -11.78
C HIS A 373 -3.87 -11.32 -12.93
N PHE A 374 -2.96 -10.38 -12.68
CA PHE A 374 -2.46 -9.48 -13.72
C PHE A 374 -1.61 -10.21 -14.77
N GLN A 375 -0.96 -11.33 -14.41
CA GLN A 375 -0.36 -12.25 -15.37
C GLN A 375 -1.43 -12.84 -16.32
N ALA A 376 -2.53 -13.33 -15.74
CA ALA A 376 -3.64 -13.89 -16.51
C ALA A 376 -4.29 -12.83 -17.44
N VAL A 377 -4.46 -11.59 -16.94
CA VAL A 377 -4.96 -10.47 -17.73
C VAL A 377 -4.02 -10.14 -18.90
N ALA A 378 -2.70 -10.14 -18.67
CA ALA A 378 -1.72 -9.91 -19.73
C ALA A 378 -1.82 -10.95 -20.84
N TYR A 379 -1.90 -12.23 -20.45
CA TYR A 379 -2.06 -13.33 -21.39
C TYR A 379 -3.41 -13.32 -22.11
N PHE A 380 -4.51 -13.00 -21.42
CA PHE A 380 -5.82 -12.85 -22.03
C PHE A 380 -5.80 -11.81 -23.17
N TYR A 381 -5.26 -10.62 -22.92
CA TYR A 381 -5.21 -9.57 -23.94
C TYR A 381 -4.27 -9.91 -25.11
N MET A 382 -3.18 -10.63 -24.85
CA MET A 382 -2.30 -11.12 -25.92
C MET A 382 -3.01 -12.18 -26.78
N GLY A 383 -3.71 -13.13 -26.14
CA GLY A 383 -4.53 -14.12 -26.84
C GLY A 383 -5.63 -13.48 -27.67
N LEU A 384 -6.36 -12.52 -27.11
CA LEU A 384 -7.39 -11.74 -27.79
C LEU A 384 -6.83 -11.00 -29.02
N ALA A 385 -5.69 -10.33 -28.90
CA ALA A 385 -5.04 -9.64 -30.03
C ALA A 385 -4.70 -10.61 -31.17
N LEU A 386 -4.21 -11.80 -30.84
CA LEU A 386 -3.79 -12.80 -31.82
C LEU A 386 -4.99 -13.49 -32.50
N LEU A 387 -6.10 -13.70 -31.78
CA LEU A 387 -7.26 -14.44 -32.28
C LEU A 387 -8.28 -13.56 -33.03
N ASP A 388 -8.59 -12.36 -32.51
CA ASP A 388 -9.64 -11.51 -33.07
C ASP A 388 -9.19 -10.71 -34.30
N HIS A 389 -7.87 -10.57 -34.50
CA HIS A 389 -7.32 -9.77 -35.61
C HIS A 389 -6.48 -10.67 -36.52
N ARG A 390 -6.73 -10.63 -37.84
CA ARG A 390 -6.01 -11.45 -38.84
C ARG A 390 -5.20 -10.60 -39.80
N TYR A 391 -4.05 -11.14 -40.24
CA TYR A 391 -3.26 -10.53 -41.31
C TYR A 391 -4.00 -10.61 -42.64
N GLY A 392 -4.22 -9.48 -43.30
CA GLY A 392 -4.76 -9.43 -44.67
C GLY A 392 -6.28 -9.30 -44.81
N ALA A 393 -7.03 -9.20 -43.71
CA ALA A 393 -8.47 -8.89 -43.75
C ALA A 393 -8.77 -7.38 -43.99
N GLU A 394 -7.77 -6.51 -43.84
CA GLU A 394 -7.83 -5.07 -44.10
C GLU A 394 -6.59 -4.60 -44.91
N GLU A 395 -6.68 -3.43 -45.55
CA GLU A 395 -5.65 -2.82 -46.43
C GLU A 395 -4.20 -3.06 -45.96
N SER A 396 -3.27 -3.32 -46.89
CA SER A 396 -1.89 -3.79 -46.60
C SER A 396 -1.10 -2.98 -45.57
N ASN A 397 -1.49 -1.72 -45.32
CA ASN A 397 -0.90 -0.84 -44.32
C ASN A 397 -1.27 -1.20 -42.87
N CYS A 398 -2.46 -1.79 -42.62
CA CYS A 398 -2.91 -2.18 -41.27
C CYS A 398 -2.13 -3.40 -40.75
N ALA A 399 -1.97 -4.42 -41.59
CA ALA A 399 -1.16 -5.61 -41.33
C ALA A 399 0.26 -5.27 -40.86
N VAL A 400 0.99 -4.46 -41.63
CA VAL A 400 2.38 -4.08 -41.30
C VAL A 400 2.47 -3.36 -39.95
N LYS A 401 1.47 -2.53 -39.59
CA LYS A 401 1.42 -1.85 -38.29
C LYS A 401 1.17 -2.83 -37.15
N GLN A 402 0.27 -3.80 -37.31
CA GLN A 402 0.04 -4.85 -36.31
C GLN A 402 1.32 -5.66 -36.04
N GLU A 403 2.10 -5.94 -37.09
CA GLU A 403 3.37 -6.65 -36.96
C GLU A 403 4.39 -5.90 -36.13
N GLN A 404 4.57 -4.62 -36.44
CA GLN A 404 5.48 -3.76 -35.71
C GLN A 404 5.09 -3.65 -34.23
N VAL A 405 3.79 -3.48 -33.95
CA VAL A 405 3.26 -3.39 -32.59
C VAL A 405 3.48 -4.71 -31.83
N LEU A 406 3.20 -5.86 -32.45
CA LEU A 406 3.39 -7.17 -31.84
C LEU A 406 4.86 -7.50 -31.58
N LEU A 407 5.74 -7.24 -32.54
CA LEU A 407 7.18 -7.47 -32.38
C LEU A 407 7.81 -6.57 -31.32
N ALA A 408 7.27 -5.35 -31.15
CA ALA A 408 7.67 -4.43 -30.09
C ALA A 408 7.15 -4.84 -28.70
N ALA A 409 6.16 -5.72 -28.64
CA ALA A 409 5.54 -6.17 -27.40
C ALA A 409 6.30 -7.33 -26.72
N TYR A 410 7.41 -7.82 -27.26
CA TYR A 410 8.18 -8.93 -26.70
C TYR A 410 9.58 -8.50 -26.24
N THR A 411 9.99 -8.99 -25.06
CA THR A 411 11.28 -8.66 -24.44
C THR A 411 12.46 -9.19 -25.24
N SER A 412 12.33 -10.42 -25.74
CA SER A 412 13.31 -11.05 -26.63
C SER A 412 12.61 -12.06 -27.55
N LEU A 413 13.06 -12.12 -28.80
CA LEU A 413 12.58 -13.06 -29.80
C LEU A 413 13.75 -13.94 -30.24
N PRO A 414 13.67 -15.28 -30.13
CA PRO A 414 14.75 -16.19 -30.50
C PRO A 414 15.22 -16.01 -31.95
N ASP A 415 14.28 -15.79 -32.87
CA ASP A 415 14.53 -15.34 -34.24
C ASP A 415 13.33 -14.52 -34.74
N ARG A 416 13.57 -13.23 -34.98
CA ARG A 416 12.53 -12.27 -35.40
C ARG A 416 11.93 -12.62 -36.76
N LEU A 417 12.73 -13.13 -37.70
CA LEU A 417 12.28 -13.41 -39.06
C LEU A 417 11.43 -14.67 -39.11
N SER A 418 11.82 -15.74 -38.40
CA SER A 418 10.98 -16.93 -38.31
C SER A 418 9.70 -16.68 -37.51
N PHE A 419 9.76 -15.92 -36.41
CA PHE A 419 8.56 -15.56 -35.66
C PHE A 419 7.57 -14.76 -36.51
N SER A 420 8.05 -13.72 -37.20
CA SER A 420 7.24 -12.95 -38.15
C SER A 420 6.54 -13.87 -39.16
N ARG A 421 7.28 -14.76 -39.85
CA ARG A 421 6.71 -15.70 -40.82
C ARG A 421 5.65 -16.63 -40.23
N ARG A 422 5.84 -17.07 -38.97
CA ARG A 422 4.86 -17.94 -38.30
C ARG A 422 3.59 -17.18 -37.97
N VAL A 423 3.67 -15.99 -37.37
CA VAL A 423 2.47 -15.21 -37.01
C VAL A 423 1.68 -14.72 -38.23
N HIS A 424 2.30 -14.64 -39.41
CA HIS A 424 1.59 -14.39 -40.67
C HIS A 424 0.73 -15.57 -41.15
N ARG A 425 0.93 -16.78 -40.62
CA ARG A 425 0.09 -17.94 -40.95
C ARG A 425 -1.05 -18.05 -39.94
N ASP A 426 -2.28 -18.16 -40.43
CA ASP A 426 -3.49 -18.20 -39.60
C ASP A 426 -3.49 -19.36 -38.58
N ASP A 427 -3.00 -20.54 -38.97
CA ASP A 427 -2.89 -21.73 -38.10
C ASP A 427 -1.92 -21.50 -36.94
N GLU A 428 -0.71 -21.01 -37.24
CA GLU A 428 0.32 -20.71 -36.24
C GLU A 428 -0.07 -19.53 -35.34
N ARG A 429 -0.69 -18.49 -35.89
CA ARG A 429 -1.19 -17.35 -35.10
C ARG A 429 -2.29 -17.77 -34.14
N THR A 430 -3.21 -18.62 -34.60
CA THR A 430 -4.24 -19.24 -33.74
C THR A 430 -3.58 -20.08 -32.66
N HIS A 431 -2.55 -20.87 -33.00
CA HIS A 431 -1.77 -21.63 -32.03
C HIS A 431 -1.12 -20.75 -30.94
N PHE A 432 -0.50 -19.63 -31.32
CA PHE A 432 0.02 -18.67 -30.34
C PHE A 432 -1.08 -18.09 -29.46
N GLY A 433 -2.20 -17.68 -30.06
CA GLY A 433 -3.34 -17.13 -29.34
C GLY A 433 -3.90 -18.09 -28.30
N MET A 434 -4.12 -19.35 -28.69
CA MET A 434 -4.60 -20.42 -27.81
C MET A 434 -3.60 -20.72 -26.69
N SER A 435 -2.30 -20.81 -26.99
CA SER A 435 -1.25 -20.98 -25.97
C SER A 435 -1.29 -19.88 -24.89
N TYR A 436 -1.56 -18.63 -25.27
CA TYR A 436 -1.74 -17.53 -24.31
C TYR A 436 -3.03 -17.71 -23.49
N LEU A 437 -4.15 -18.12 -24.09
CA LEU A 437 -5.39 -18.35 -23.36
C LEU A 437 -5.29 -19.53 -22.38
N ASP A 438 -4.66 -20.64 -22.75
CA ASP A 438 -4.39 -21.77 -21.85
C ASP A 438 -3.61 -21.32 -20.61
N SER A 439 -2.61 -20.48 -20.84
CA SER A 439 -1.77 -19.93 -19.78
C SER A 439 -2.53 -18.93 -18.90
N ALA A 440 -3.42 -18.14 -19.49
CA ALA A 440 -4.35 -17.28 -18.76
C ALA A 440 -5.31 -18.11 -17.89
N LEU A 441 -5.86 -19.22 -18.41
CA LEU A 441 -6.73 -20.13 -17.66
C LEU A 441 -5.99 -20.78 -16.48
N ALA A 442 -4.75 -21.24 -16.70
CA ALA A 442 -3.91 -21.77 -15.64
C ALA A 442 -3.67 -20.75 -14.52
N ALA A 443 -3.31 -19.51 -14.88
CA ALA A 443 -3.10 -18.42 -13.93
C ALA A 443 -4.40 -18.01 -13.20
N HIS A 444 -5.55 -17.95 -13.88
CA HIS A 444 -6.84 -17.70 -13.23
C HIS A 444 -7.19 -18.78 -12.18
N ASN A 445 -6.94 -20.05 -12.51
CA ASN A 445 -7.16 -21.16 -11.59
C ASN A 445 -6.21 -21.12 -10.40
N GLU A 446 -4.94 -20.76 -10.61
CA GLU A 446 -3.98 -20.54 -9.53
C GLU A 446 -4.45 -19.41 -8.59
N ALA A 447 -4.90 -18.27 -9.14
CA ALA A 447 -5.43 -17.16 -8.35
C ALA A 447 -6.65 -17.57 -7.50
N LEU A 448 -7.55 -18.39 -8.04
CA LEU A 448 -8.69 -18.96 -7.30
C LEU A 448 -8.26 -19.99 -6.26
N GLY A 449 -7.23 -20.79 -6.54
CA GLY A 449 -6.63 -21.72 -5.58
C GLY A 449 -6.03 -21.01 -4.37
N LEU A 450 -5.27 -19.93 -4.62
CA LEU A 450 -4.72 -19.05 -3.59
C LEU A 450 -5.81 -18.37 -2.76
N LEU A 451 -6.91 -17.94 -3.38
CA LEU A 451 -8.07 -17.41 -2.64
C LEU A 451 -8.62 -18.44 -1.64
N GLY A 452 -8.59 -19.73 -1.99
CA GLY A 452 -9.05 -20.83 -1.14
C GLY A 452 -8.16 -21.12 0.09
N THR A 453 -6.91 -20.66 0.11
CA THR A 453 -5.99 -20.91 1.24
C THR A 453 -6.15 -19.91 2.39
N CYS A 454 -6.85 -18.79 2.17
CA CYS A 454 -7.06 -17.74 3.16
C CYS A 454 -8.56 -17.54 3.43
N HIS A 455 -9.01 -17.91 4.63
CA HIS A 455 -10.42 -17.77 5.03
C HIS A 455 -10.93 -16.32 4.92
N GLU A 456 -10.13 -15.34 5.34
CA GLU A 456 -10.51 -13.92 5.35
C GLU A 456 -10.75 -13.38 3.94
N LEU A 457 -9.86 -13.72 3.00
CA LEU A 457 -10.01 -13.34 1.60
C LEU A 457 -11.13 -14.14 0.93
N SER A 458 -11.33 -15.41 1.29
CA SER A 458 -12.39 -16.25 0.71
C SER A 458 -13.82 -15.71 0.98
N ALA A 459 -13.99 -14.96 2.07
CA ALA A 459 -15.23 -14.26 2.41
C ALA A 459 -15.47 -13.00 1.55
N SER A 460 -14.47 -12.53 0.81
CA SER A 460 -14.57 -11.39 -0.10
C SER A 460 -15.38 -11.74 -1.34
N VAL A 461 -16.65 -11.30 -1.36
CA VAL A 461 -17.54 -11.49 -2.52
C VAL A 461 -16.98 -10.77 -3.74
N SER A 462 -16.52 -9.52 -3.60
CA SER A 462 -15.97 -8.74 -4.72
C SER A 462 -14.78 -9.46 -5.36
N LEU A 463 -13.75 -9.80 -4.57
CA LEU A 463 -12.55 -10.50 -5.05
C LEU A 463 -12.90 -11.81 -5.79
N LYS A 464 -13.74 -12.65 -5.19
CA LYS A 464 -14.19 -13.90 -5.81
C LYS A 464 -14.92 -13.67 -7.13
N THR A 465 -15.73 -12.62 -7.20
CA THR A 465 -16.52 -12.32 -8.38
C THR A 465 -15.63 -11.79 -9.51
N VAL A 466 -14.67 -10.90 -9.22
CA VAL A 466 -13.71 -10.40 -10.23
C VAL A 466 -12.91 -11.55 -10.85
N LEU A 467 -12.34 -12.42 -10.02
CA LEU A 467 -11.54 -13.54 -10.49
C LEU A 467 -12.36 -14.49 -11.36
N ARG A 468 -13.61 -14.78 -10.98
CA ARG A 468 -14.52 -15.63 -11.76
C ARG A 468 -14.97 -14.99 -13.07
N VAL A 469 -15.25 -13.70 -13.08
CA VAL A 469 -15.62 -13.00 -14.33
C VAL A 469 -14.46 -12.97 -15.31
N ALA A 470 -13.23 -12.74 -14.82
CA ALA A 470 -12.04 -12.82 -15.66
C ALA A 470 -11.85 -14.24 -16.23
N LEU A 471 -11.95 -15.28 -15.39
CA LEU A 471 -11.91 -16.68 -15.83
C LEU A 471 -12.97 -16.99 -16.89
N ASN A 472 -14.23 -16.62 -16.65
CA ASN A 472 -15.33 -16.90 -17.56
C ASN A 472 -15.18 -16.16 -18.90
N ARG A 473 -14.61 -14.95 -18.90
CA ARG A 473 -14.28 -14.23 -20.14
C ARG A 473 -13.22 -14.98 -20.94
N THR A 474 -12.16 -15.45 -20.29
CA THR A 474 -11.11 -16.24 -20.93
C THR A 474 -11.64 -17.56 -21.47
N LEU A 475 -12.48 -18.28 -20.72
CA LEU A 475 -13.14 -19.51 -21.17
C LEU A 475 -14.03 -19.26 -22.41
N CYS A 476 -14.84 -18.21 -22.39
CA CYS A 476 -15.72 -17.88 -23.52
C CYS A 476 -14.92 -17.58 -24.80
N LEU A 477 -13.78 -16.90 -24.68
CA LEU A 477 -12.90 -16.64 -25.82
C LEU A 477 -12.20 -17.92 -26.30
N HIS A 478 -11.70 -18.73 -25.36
CA HIS A 478 -11.05 -20.00 -25.64
C HIS A 478 -11.99 -20.98 -26.37
N GLU A 479 -13.24 -21.13 -25.92
CA GLU A 479 -14.26 -21.98 -26.56
C GLU A 479 -14.58 -21.53 -28.00
N LYS A 480 -14.62 -20.21 -28.26
CA LYS A 480 -14.85 -19.68 -29.61
C LYS A 480 -13.69 -19.90 -30.56
N ALA A 481 -12.47 -19.94 -30.04
CA ALA A 481 -11.23 -20.05 -30.81
C ALA A 481 -10.73 -21.49 -30.95
N SER A 482 -11.30 -22.44 -30.19
CA SER A 482 -10.89 -23.85 -30.22
C SER A 482 -11.10 -24.43 -31.62
N PRO A 483 -10.04 -24.94 -32.27
CA PRO A 483 -10.18 -25.59 -33.58
C PRO A 483 -10.95 -26.92 -33.45
N ASP A 484 -11.59 -27.34 -34.55
CA ASP A 484 -12.40 -28.58 -34.61
C ASP A 484 -11.56 -29.88 -34.48
N ASP A 485 -10.23 -29.80 -34.62
CA ASP A 485 -9.29 -30.93 -34.51
C ASP A 485 -8.43 -30.85 -33.23
N ASP A 486 -8.03 -32.03 -32.74
CA ASP A 486 -7.21 -32.28 -31.54
C ASP A 486 -5.94 -31.39 -31.45
N TYR A 487 -6.11 -30.21 -30.83
CA TYR A 487 -5.05 -29.25 -30.52
C TYR A 487 -4.10 -29.81 -29.45
N TYR A 488 -3.00 -30.43 -29.88
CA TYR A 488 -1.94 -30.96 -29.00
C TYR A 488 -0.56 -30.45 -29.40
N ASP A 489 -0.36 -29.14 -29.42
CA ASP A 489 0.98 -28.56 -29.57
C ASP A 489 1.52 -27.99 -28.25
N VAL A 490 2.85 -27.98 -28.14
CA VAL A 490 3.56 -27.44 -26.97
C VAL A 490 3.22 -25.95 -26.79
N PRO A 491 2.87 -25.49 -25.58
CA PRO A 491 2.55 -24.08 -25.34
C PRO A 491 3.73 -23.18 -25.73
N ILE A 492 3.48 -22.16 -26.56
CA ILE A 492 4.50 -21.19 -26.96
C ILE A 492 4.15 -19.82 -26.40
N ILE A 493 4.60 -19.56 -25.16
CA ILE A 493 4.48 -18.26 -24.52
C ILE A 493 5.80 -17.50 -24.67
N LEU A 494 5.74 -16.31 -25.24
CA LEU A 494 6.85 -15.37 -25.27
C LEU A 494 6.71 -14.35 -24.14
N SER A 495 7.85 -13.90 -23.59
CA SER A 495 7.92 -12.87 -22.56
C SER A 495 7.44 -11.53 -23.13
N ILE A 496 6.33 -11.02 -22.57
CA ILE A 496 5.73 -9.74 -22.93
C ILE A 496 6.60 -8.62 -22.34
N LEU A 497 6.97 -7.64 -23.16
CA LEU A 497 7.70 -6.46 -22.74
C LEU A 497 6.74 -5.48 -22.03
N PRO A 498 7.02 -5.08 -20.78
CA PRO A 498 6.15 -4.16 -20.06
C PRO A 498 6.13 -2.76 -20.67
N CYS A 499 5.15 -1.95 -20.29
CA CYS A 499 5.03 -0.55 -20.70
C CYS A 499 5.88 0.41 -19.84
N TRP A 500 7.10 0.01 -19.44
CA TRP A 500 8.00 0.88 -18.64
C TRP A 500 8.35 2.21 -19.34
N HIS A 501 8.09 2.34 -20.65
CA HIS A 501 8.33 3.54 -21.43
C HIS A 501 7.23 3.79 -22.47
N GLN A 502 6.49 4.88 -22.30
CA GLN A 502 5.91 5.71 -23.37
C GLN A 502 5.54 7.09 -22.82
#